data_AF-A0A0C9WR04-F1
#
_entry.id   AF-A0A0C9WR04-F1
#
_cell.length_a   1.000
_cell.length_b   1.000
_cell.length_c   1.000
_cell.angle_alpha   90.00
_cell.angle_beta   90.00
_cell.angle_gamma   90.00
#
_symmetry.space_group_name_H-M   'P 1'
#
loop_
_entity.id
_entity.type
_entity.pdbx_description
1 polymer ?
#
loop_
_entity_poly.entity_id
_entity_poly.type
_entity_poly.pdbx_seq_one_letter_code
_entity_poly.pdbx_strand_id
1 'polypeptide(L)'
;MPVSHSTLPVLSLLPSLELESTQIYPVEREVDRNALLDVAPDRESLLISNQTIEEVRHALKMRIPITTGHWLYNAQKREEVKLCEATTRLSVFGQPLSMVPTAQDENSNNVVTNPRIRRVLSTSAIYTFSGATLTSIENRLNSAGKNGSTTIPIGPWLSTPEKLISPKPLGLTHILVVYATMPSRPIVPPKNAVTYPEVIELQINDLIFILNVPNLAPSKAPDTPLLPRRLQKELPRVLMYVPHLDTFPELVIYLHTKNQAELLRKIIPEWIRDLIHPLPLFPLSALQAHSQPGPVVASPSGGVPTESRGMIKFLGLLVSGSSSTTSVDTTGSSSSAISTPPPEPNRAVKSISEEIAQVSSTFSLTEEEDPLFQTAARLDALRDNLCHIGYFNHILWNELDVCRDIVLRSISWKARLDME
;
A
#
# COMPACT_ATOMS: atom_id res chain seq x y z
N MET A 1 14.34 -10.50 37.24
CA MET A 1 14.88 -10.19 35.90
C MET A 1 14.11 -9.00 35.35
N PRO A 2 14.78 -7.95 34.86
CA PRO A 2 14.10 -6.83 34.23
C PRO A 2 13.39 -7.35 32.97
N VAL A 3 12.09 -7.11 32.87
CA VAL A 3 11.30 -7.39 31.68
C VAL A 3 11.78 -6.38 30.65
N SER A 4 12.50 -6.84 29.63
CA SER A 4 12.86 -6.03 28.47
C SER A 4 11.56 -5.59 27.80
N HIS A 5 11.22 -4.34 28.08
CA HIS A 5 10.13 -3.57 27.50
C HIS A 5 10.10 -3.75 25.98
N SER A 6 9.10 -4.49 25.48
CA SER A 6 9.01 -4.83 24.05
C SER A 6 8.47 -3.62 23.29
N THR A 7 9.39 -2.75 22.87
CA THR A 7 9.13 -1.73 21.85
C THR A 7 8.53 -2.41 20.62
N LEU A 8 7.50 -1.81 20.05
CA LEU A 8 6.94 -2.27 18.79
C LEU A 8 8.05 -2.29 17.72
N PRO A 9 8.12 -3.33 16.89
CA PRO A 9 9.13 -3.44 15.84
C PRO A 9 8.96 -2.30 14.84
N VAL A 10 10.06 -1.59 14.56
CA VAL A 10 10.08 -0.44 13.66
C VAL A 10 10.72 -0.86 12.34
N LEU A 11 9.98 -0.69 11.25
CA LEU A 11 10.45 -0.82 9.88
C LEU A 11 11.25 0.42 9.50
N SER A 12 12.50 0.22 9.11
CA SER A 12 13.35 1.27 8.57
C SER A 12 13.38 1.20 7.05
N LEU A 13 13.39 2.36 6.40
CA LEU A 13 13.61 2.47 4.97
C LEU A 13 15.01 3.00 4.68
N LEU A 14 15.61 2.47 3.62
CA LEU A 14 16.83 2.99 3.02
C LEU A 14 16.50 4.24 2.19
N PRO A 15 17.39 5.24 2.12
CA PRO A 15 17.19 6.43 1.29
C PRO A 15 17.08 6.03 -0.18
N SER A 16 16.29 6.70 -1.01
CA SER A 16 16.17 6.37 -2.45
C SER A 16 17.54 6.37 -3.16
N LEU A 17 17.70 5.57 -4.21
CA LEU A 17 18.93 5.55 -5.00
C LEU A 17 19.14 6.90 -5.72
N GLU A 18 20.39 7.26 -5.95
CA GLU A 18 20.73 8.49 -6.69
C GLU A 18 20.28 8.38 -8.15
N LEU A 19 19.90 9.52 -8.73
CA LEU A 19 19.45 9.60 -10.11
C LEU A 19 20.68 9.58 -11.04
N GLU A 20 20.74 8.60 -11.94
CA GLU A 20 21.72 8.60 -13.03
C GLU A 20 21.38 9.70 -14.04
N SER A 21 22.39 10.34 -14.64
CA SER A 21 22.21 11.51 -15.53
C SER A 21 21.31 11.30 -16.74
N THR A 22 21.01 10.06 -17.12
CA THR A 22 20.18 9.69 -18.27
C THR A 22 18.74 9.32 -17.90
N GLN A 23 18.44 9.16 -16.62
CA GLN A 23 17.14 8.67 -16.17
C GLN A 23 16.28 9.82 -15.62
N ILE A 24 14.98 9.76 -15.89
CA ILE A 24 13.99 10.72 -15.39
C ILE A 24 13.62 10.41 -13.93
N TYR A 25 13.64 9.12 -13.57
CA TYR A 25 13.28 8.61 -12.26
C TYR A 25 14.41 7.75 -11.68
N PRO A 26 14.56 7.68 -10.35
CA PRO A 26 15.52 6.79 -9.72
C PRO A 26 15.25 5.32 -10.07
N VAL A 27 16.32 4.53 -10.11
CA VAL A 27 16.22 3.08 -10.29
C VAL A 27 15.62 2.45 -9.03
N GLU A 28 14.75 1.46 -9.22
CA GLU A 28 14.20 0.67 -8.14
C GLU A 28 15.24 -0.31 -7.58
N ARG A 29 15.28 -0.47 -6.24
CA ARG A 29 16.13 -1.48 -5.61
C ARG A 29 15.65 -2.88 -5.95
N GLU A 30 16.58 -3.80 -6.14
CA GLU A 30 16.25 -5.21 -6.32
C GLU A 30 15.61 -5.77 -5.04
N VAL A 31 14.44 -6.40 -5.20
CA VAL A 31 13.73 -7.05 -4.09
C VAL A 31 14.31 -8.44 -3.88
N ASP A 32 14.87 -8.70 -2.69
CA ASP A 32 15.42 -10.00 -2.34
C ASP A 32 14.31 -11.05 -2.21
N ARG A 33 14.31 -12.01 -3.15
CA ARG A 33 13.33 -13.12 -3.18
C ARG A 33 13.48 -14.06 -2.00
N ASN A 34 14.67 -14.18 -1.42
CA ASN A 34 14.88 -15.02 -0.25
C ASN A 34 14.13 -14.46 0.96
N ALA A 35 14.18 -13.14 1.15
CA ALA A 35 13.38 -12.47 2.17
C ALA A 35 11.87 -12.68 1.97
N LEU A 36 11.39 -12.76 0.72
CA LEU A 36 9.99 -13.07 0.43
C LEU A 36 9.64 -14.54 0.74
N LEU A 37 10.57 -15.48 0.50
CA LEU A 37 10.40 -16.90 0.83
C LEU A 37 10.29 -17.12 2.34
N ASP A 38 11.02 -16.36 3.15
CA ASP A 38 10.93 -16.42 4.61
C ASP A 38 9.55 -15.96 5.13
N VAL A 39 8.90 -15.05 4.41
CA VAL A 39 7.58 -14.49 4.76
C VAL A 39 6.45 -15.43 4.30
N ALA A 40 6.57 -15.97 3.08
CA ALA A 40 5.54 -16.80 2.46
C ALA A 40 6.15 -18.07 1.82
N PRO A 41 6.62 -19.03 2.63
CA PRO A 41 7.22 -20.27 2.11
C PRO A 41 6.20 -21.14 1.35
N ASP A 42 4.90 -20.92 1.55
CA ASP A 42 3.82 -21.58 0.82
C ASP A 42 3.73 -21.16 -0.66
N ARG A 43 4.43 -20.09 -1.06
CA ARG A 43 4.50 -19.55 -2.43
C ARG A 43 5.86 -19.75 -3.09
N GLU A 44 6.64 -20.70 -2.58
CA GLU A 44 7.98 -21.02 -3.08
C GLU A 44 8.04 -21.19 -4.61
N SER A 45 7.06 -21.87 -5.21
CA SER A 45 7.01 -22.09 -6.66
C SER A 45 6.89 -20.80 -7.48
N LEU A 46 6.16 -19.80 -6.98
CA LEU A 46 6.04 -18.49 -7.63
C LEU A 46 7.31 -17.67 -7.44
N LEU A 47 7.87 -17.67 -6.22
CA LEU A 47 9.01 -16.85 -5.85
C LEU A 47 10.35 -17.37 -6.42
N ILE A 48 10.48 -18.67 -6.64
CA ILE A 48 11.65 -19.29 -7.31
C ILE A 48 11.51 -19.28 -8.84
N SER A 49 10.34 -18.96 -9.37
CA SER A 49 10.14 -18.94 -10.82
C SER A 49 11.03 -17.91 -11.52
N ASN A 50 11.29 -18.12 -12.81
CA ASN A 50 12.03 -17.18 -13.66
C ASN A 50 11.22 -15.91 -14.00
N GLN A 51 10.10 -15.67 -13.33
CA GLN A 51 9.29 -14.47 -13.53
C GLN A 51 10.02 -13.23 -13.05
N THR A 52 9.71 -12.07 -13.63
CA THR A 52 10.18 -10.78 -13.15
C THR A 52 9.47 -10.38 -11.84
N ILE A 53 10.02 -9.43 -11.07
CA ILE A 53 9.36 -8.94 -9.85
C ILE A 53 8.01 -8.29 -10.19
N GLU A 54 7.90 -7.64 -11.34
CA GLU A 54 6.68 -7.04 -11.89
C GLU A 54 5.62 -8.10 -12.19
N GLU A 55 6.01 -9.22 -12.78
CA GLU A 55 5.11 -10.36 -13.01
C GLU A 55 4.61 -10.96 -11.70
N VAL A 56 5.48 -11.12 -10.71
CA VAL A 56 5.11 -11.60 -9.37
C VAL A 56 4.14 -10.62 -8.70
N ARG A 57 4.37 -9.30 -8.81
CA ARG A 57 3.44 -8.26 -8.33
C ARG A 57 2.07 -8.38 -9.00
N HIS A 58 2.03 -8.62 -10.31
CA HIS A 58 0.79 -8.80 -11.03
C HIS A 58 0.06 -10.10 -10.68
N ALA A 59 0.80 -11.18 -10.40
CA ALA A 59 0.24 -12.46 -9.97
C ALA A 59 -0.36 -12.39 -8.56
N LEU A 60 0.26 -11.61 -7.66
CA LEU A 60 -0.17 -11.47 -6.26
C LEU A 60 -1.14 -10.31 -6.00
N LYS A 61 -1.55 -9.56 -7.03
CA LYS A 61 -2.49 -8.44 -6.84
C LYS A 61 -3.84 -8.94 -6.32
N MET A 62 -4.39 -8.22 -5.36
CA MET A 62 -5.72 -8.51 -4.81
C MET A 62 -6.81 -7.97 -5.73
N ARG A 63 -7.73 -8.83 -6.15
CA ARG A 63 -8.95 -8.42 -6.86
C ARG A 63 -10.06 -8.25 -5.83
N ILE A 64 -10.41 -7.01 -5.52
CA ILE A 64 -11.44 -6.68 -4.56
C ILE A 64 -12.68 -6.23 -5.32
N PRO A 65 -13.76 -7.05 -5.37
CA PRO A 65 -14.96 -6.70 -6.13
C PRO A 65 -15.82 -5.63 -5.45
N ILE A 66 -15.75 -5.55 -4.11
CA ILE A 66 -16.54 -4.63 -3.29
C ILE A 66 -15.59 -3.96 -2.30
N THR A 67 -15.47 -2.64 -2.38
CA THR A 67 -14.61 -1.83 -1.52
C THR A 67 -15.20 -1.67 -0.11
N THR A 68 -16.54 -1.56 -0.03
CA THR A 68 -17.27 -1.39 1.24
C THR A 68 -17.04 -2.55 2.21
N GLY A 69 -16.47 -2.24 3.37
CA GLY A 69 -16.23 -3.22 4.45
C GLY A 69 -15.04 -4.14 4.23
N HIS A 70 -14.31 -4.01 3.12
CA HIS A 70 -13.10 -4.79 2.91
C HIS A 70 -11.97 -4.27 3.80
N TRP A 71 -11.27 -5.19 4.48
CA TRP A 71 -10.28 -4.89 5.51
C TRP A 71 -9.18 -3.92 5.08
N LEU A 72 -8.79 -3.96 3.80
CA LEU A 72 -7.76 -3.09 3.23
C LEU A 72 -8.14 -1.59 3.25
N TYR A 73 -9.45 -1.28 3.21
CA TYR A 73 -9.96 0.10 3.23
C TYR A 73 -10.24 0.59 4.66
N ASN A 74 -10.00 -0.24 5.67
CA ASN A 74 -10.24 0.11 7.08
C ASN A 74 -9.01 0.78 7.70
N ALA A 75 -8.70 1.99 7.23
CA ALA A 75 -7.71 2.84 7.86
C ALA A 75 -8.28 3.50 9.13
N GLN A 76 -7.53 3.46 10.24
CA GLN A 76 -7.93 4.14 11.47
C GLN A 76 -6.94 5.25 11.80
N LYS A 77 -7.36 6.51 11.62
CA LYS A 77 -6.64 7.68 12.11
C LYS A 77 -6.87 7.80 13.61
N ARG A 78 -5.79 8.03 14.36
CA ARG A 78 -5.82 8.27 15.79
C ARG A 78 -4.87 9.41 16.14
N GLU A 79 -5.31 10.26 17.04
CA GLU A 79 -4.56 11.41 17.54
C GLU A 79 -4.08 11.13 18.97
N GLU A 80 -2.92 11.70 19.31
CA GLU A 80 -2.29 11.62 20.64
C GLU A 80 -2.16 10.19 21.19
N VAL A 81 -1.78 9.25 20.33
CA VAL A 81 -1.71 7.84 20.70
C VAL A 81 -0.49 7.57 21.55
N LYS A 82 -0.74 7.15 22.79
CA LYS A 82 0.25 6.44 23.60
C LYS A 82 0.33 5.01 23.10
N LEU A 83 1.32 4.71 22.28
CA LEU A 83 1.58 3.35 21.85
C LEU A 83 2.19 2.60 23.05
N CYS A 84 1.32 2.02 23.88
CA CYS A 84 1.74 1.12 24.93
C CYS A 84 2.43 -0.10 24.30
N GLU A 85 3.59 -0.44 24.85
CA GLU A 85 4.37 -1.63 24.51
C GLU A 85 3.48 -2.85 24.36
N ALA A 86 3.79 -3.66 23.34
CA ALA A 86 2.98 -4.78 22.86
C ALA A 86 2.11 -5.36 23.96
N THR A 87 0.79 -5.10 23.88
CA THR A 87 -0.18 -5.52 24.89
C THR A 87 0.01 -7.01 25.09
N THR A 88 0.77 -7.38 26.13
CA THR A 88 0.98 -8.78 26.47
C THR A 88 -0.33 -9.19 27.11
N ARG A 89 -1.34 -9.44 26.29
CA ARG A 89 -2.61 -9.96 26.79
C ARG A 89 -2.28 -11.33 27.32
N LEU A 90 -2.30 -11.43 28.65
CA LEU A 90 -2.29 -12.69 29.36
C LEU A 90 -3.43 -13.53 28.78
N SER A 91 -3.08 -14.46 27.88
CA SER A 91 -3.98 -15.52 27.50
C SER A 91 -4.21 -16.36 28.76
N VAL A 92 -5.28 -16.04 29.48
CA VAL A 92 -5.79 -16.91 30.53
C VAL A 92 -6.43 -18.08 29.77
N PHE A 93 -5.67 -19.15 29.58
CA PHE A 93 -6.23 -20.45 29.25
C PHE A 93 -7.08 -20.89 30.44
N GLY A 94 -8.32 -20.37 30.51
CA GLY A 94 -9.37 -20.98 31.30
C GLY A 94 -9.65 -22.32 30.66
N GLN A 95 -9.06 -23.38 31.22
CA GLN A 95 -9.50 -24.74 30.96
C GLN A 95 -10.99 -24.77 31.32
N PRO A 96 -11.93 -24.98 30.37
CA PRO A 96 -13.32 -25.13 30.75
C PRO A 96 -13.37 -26.34 31.67
N LEU A 97 -13.75 -26.12 32.93
CA LEU A 97 -14.06 -27.21 33.84
C LEU A 97 -15.12 -28.03 33.12
N SER A 98 -14.70 -29.22 32.71
CA SER A 98 -15.55 -30.27 32.18
C SER A 98 -16.80 -30.32 33.05
N MET A 99 -17.96 -30.12 32.43
CA MET A 99 -19.24 -30.42 33.03
C MET A 99 -19.27 -31.92 33.34
N VAL A 100 -18.84 -32.26 34.55
CA VAL A 100 -19.21 -33.52 35.18
C VAL A 100 -20.64 -33.33 35.70
N PRO A 101 -21.59 -34.21 35.37
CA PRO A 101 -22.94 -34.13 35.90
C PRO A 101 -22.88 -34.34 37.42
N THR A 102 -23.31 -33.35 38.18
CA THR A 102 -23.54 -33.47 39.63
C THR A 102 -24.66 -34.48 39.87
N ALA A 103 -24.29 -35.69 40.28
CA ALA A 103 -25.05 -36.41 41.30
C ALA A 103 -24.68 -35.80 42.65
N GLN A 104 -25.71 -35.56 43.47
CA GLN A 104 -25.60 -35.04 44.82
C GLN A 104 -24.68 -35.92 45.66
N ASP A 105 -23.70 -35.31 46.31
CA ASP A 105 -23.29 -35.70 47.64
C ASP A 105 -22.84 -34.43 48.38
N GLU A 106 -23.57 -34.12 49.45
CA GLU A 106 -23.16 -33.11 50.42
C GLU A 106 -21.91 -33.60 51.16
N ASN A 107 -21.10 -32.64 51.61
CA ASN A 107 -19.99 -32.80 52.55
C ASN A 107 -18.58 -32.89 51.91
N SER A 108 -17.94 -31.74 51.67
CA SER A 108 -16.56 -31.51 52.15
C SER A 108 -16.02 -30.10 51.85
N ASN A 109 -15.49 -29.50 52.92
CA ASN A 109 -14.53 -28.42 53.08
C ASN A 109 -13.92 -27.72 51.85
N ASN A 110 -14.08 -26.40 51.86
CA ASN A 110 -13.41 -25.39 51.04
C ASN A 110 -11.89 -25.59 50.94
N VAL A 111 -11.41 -26.00 49.76
CA VAL A 111 -10.04 -25.75 49.30
C VAL A 111 -10.13 -24.82 48.10
N VAL A 112 -9.77 -23.55 48.31
CA VAL A 112 -9.65 -22.54 47.26
C VAL A 112 -8.48 -22.92 46.36
N THR A 113 -8.77 -23.60 45.26
CA THR A 113 -7.80 -23.86 44.19
C THR A 113 -7.60 -22.56 43.42
N ASN A 114 -6.57 -21.80 43.79
CA ASN A 114 -6.11 -20.66 43.01
C ASN A 114 -5.84 -21.12 41.56
N PRO A 115 -6.52 -20.53 40.54
CA PRO A 115 -6.24 -20.87 39.16
C PRO A 115 -4.78 -20.55 38.88
N ARG A 116 -4.00 -21.57 38.51
CA ARG A 116 -2.58 -21.42 38.17
C ARG A 116 -2.48 -20.67 36.85
N ILE A 117 -2.45 -19.33 36.93
CA ILE A 117 -2.20 -18.44 35.80
C ILE A 117 -0.81 -18.77 35.25
N ARG A 118 -0.73 -19.59 34.21
CA ARG A 118 0.48 -19.74 33.42
C ARG A 118 0.58 -18.54 32.49
N ARG A 119 1.52 -17.64 32.80
CA ARG A 119 2.01 -16.65 31.83
C ARG A 119 2.58 -17.39 30.64
N VAL A 120 1.86 -17.42 29.53
CA VAL A 120 2.44 -17.76 28.23
C VAL A 120 3.16 -16.51 27.75
N LEU A 121 4.49 -16.49 27.89
CA LEU A 121 5.31 -15.45 27.29
C LEU A 121 5.20 -15.58 25.77
N SER A 122 4.87 -14.49 25.09
CA SER A 122 4.99 -14.41 23.64
C SER A 122 6.40 -14.85 23.22
N THR A 123 6.48 -15.72 22.21
CA THR A 123 7.74 -16.29 21.72
C THR A 123 8.72 -15.24 21.17
N SER A 124 8.29 -13.98 21.02
CA SER A 124 9.16 -12.84 20.73
C SER A 124 10.19 -12.53 21.84
N ALA A 125 9.96 -12.98 23.07
CA ALA A 125 10.93 -12.82 24.18
C ALA A 125 11.91 -14.01 24.30
N ILE A 126 11.73 -15.08 23.53
CA ILE A 126 12.56 -16.30 23.65
C ILE A 126 13.85 -16.20 22.84
N TYR A 127 13.90 -15.34 21.81
CA TYR A 127 15.06 -15.23 20.92
C TYR A 127 16.21 -14.36 21.45
N THR A 128 16.09 -13.76 22.64
CA THR A 128 17.17 -13.00 23.28
C THR A 128 18.01 -13.80 24.28
N PHE A 129 17.77 -15.11 24.46
CA PHE A 129 18.65 -15.95 25.27
C PHE A 129 19.66 -16.70 24.41
N SER A 130 20.76 -16.02 24.13
CA SER A 130 22.03 -16.66 23.79
C SER A 130 22.57 -17.39 25.03
N GLY A 131 22.85 -18.68 24.88
CA GLY A 131 23.65 -19.46 25.82
C GLY A 131 22.85 -20.31 26.81
N ALA A 132 22.90 -21.63 26.60
CA ALA A 132 22.58 -22.70 27.55
C ALA A 132 21.09 -22.97 27.82
N THR A 133 20.47 -23.83 26.99
CA THR A 133 19.74 -25.07 27.40
C THR A 133 19.03 -25.71 26.20
N LEU A 134 19.77 -26.11 25.16
CA LEU A 134 19.28 -27.00 24.09
C LEU A 134 19.92 -28.39 24.11
N THR A 135 20.55 -28.79 25.22
CA THR A 135 21.18 -30.12 25.37
C THR A 135 20.23 -31.20 25.90
N SER A 136 18.94 -30.90 26.10
CA SER A 136 17.99 -31.85 26.71
C SER A 136 17.14 -32.64 25.70
N ILE A 137 17.09 -32.24 24.42
CA ILE A 137 16.28 -32.95 23.41
C ILE A 137 17.14 -33.87 22.55
N GLU A 138 18.38 -33.46 22.21
CA GLU A 138 19.33 -34.32 21.48
C GLU A 138 19.78 -35.55 22.30
N ASN A 139 19.84 -35.44 23.62
CA ASN A 139 20.21 -36.57 24.49
C ASN A 139 19.12 -37.64 24.65
N ARG A 140 17.91 -37.42 24.13
CA ARG A 140 16.81 -38.42 24.17
C ARG A 140 16.72 -39.28 22.91
N LEU A 141 17.52 -39.01 21.87
CA LEU A 141 17.54 -39.78 20.63
C LEU A 141 18.71 -40.77 20.52
N ASN A 142 19.68 -40.73 21.45
CA ASN A 142 20.88 -41.59 21.42
C ASN A 142 20.78 -42.87 22.29
N SER A 143 19.61 -43.22 22.83
CA SER A 143 19.46 -44.40 23.70
C SER A 143 18.59 -45.53 23.11
N ALA A 144 18.36 -45.56 21.81
CA ALA A 144 17.60 -46.63 21.16
C ALA A 144 18.41 -47.27 20.02
N GLY A 145 18.79 -48.54 20.21
CA GLY A 145 19.06 -49.46 19.10
C GLY A 145 20.52 -49.73 18.76
N LYS A 146 21.22 -50.48 19.62
CA LYS A 146 22.20 -51.47 19.12
C LYS A 146 21.42 -52.54 18.36
N ASN A 147 21.89 -52.85 17.15
CA ASN A 147 21.69 -54.07 16.34
C ASN A 147 20.91 -53.86 15.04
N GLY A 148 21.60 -54.17 13.94
CA GLY A 148 20.97 -54.71 12.73
C GLY A 148 20.66 -53.69 11.64
N SER A 149 21.50 -53.71 10.60
CA SER A 149 21.14 -53.63 9.18
C SER A 149 19.76 -53.06 8.83
N THR A 150 19.71 -52.05 7.95
CA THR A 150 19.30 -52.17 6.53
C THR A 150 19.00 -50.77 5.97
N THR A 151 19.56 -50.47 4.80
CA THR A 151 19.15 -49.43 3.82
C THR A 151 18.91 -47.99 4.30
N ILE A 152 19.79 -47.09 3.86
CA ILE A 152 19.56 -45.64 3.84
C ILE A 152 18.52 -45.35 2.74
N PRO A 153 17.31 -44.84 3.04
CA PRO A 153 16.53 -44.13 2.05
C PRO A 153 17.04 -42.69 2.04
N ILE A 154 17.70 -42.30 0.95
CA ILE A 154 17.86 -40.89 0.58
C ILE A 154 16.45 -40.41 0.19
N GLY A 155 15.64 -40.09 1.19
CA GLY A 155 14.42 -39.31 1.04
C GLY A 155 14.74 -37.84 1.29
N PRO A 156 14.10 -36.89 0.58
CA PRO A 156 14.27 -35.47 0.88
C PRO A 156 13.74 -35.21 2.29
N TRP A 157 14.62 -34.81 3.20
CA TRP A 157 14.26 -34.33 4.53
C TRP A 157 13.53 -32.99 4.38
N LEU A 158 12.21 -33.05 4.22
CA LEU A 158 11.33 -31.88 4.36
C LEU A 158 11.25 -31.56 5.85
N SER A 159 12.04 -30.58 6.29
CA SER A 159 12.27 -30.23 7.69
C SER A 159 11.13 -29.46 8.38
N THR A 160 9.91 -29.40 7.81
CA THR A 160 8.72 -28.88 8.53
C THR A 160 7.42 -29.53 8.03
N PRO A 161 6.56 -30.08 8.92
CA PRO A 161 5.26 -30.67 8.56
C PRO A 161 4.19 -29.66 8.08
N GLU A 162 4.51 -28.37 7.98
CA GLU A 162 3.60 -27.33 7.47
C GLU A 162 3.59 -27.22 5.93
N LYS A 163 4.45 -27.97 5.22
CA LYS A 163 4.72 -27.80 3.77
C LYS A 163 3.69 -28.43 2.81
N LEU A 164 2.48 -28.79 3.26
CA LEU A 164 1.45 -29.44 2.40
C LEU A 164 0.10 -28.74 2.35
N ILE A 165 -0.02 -27.54 2.92
CA ILE A 165 -1.29 -26.80 2.84
C ILE A 165 -1.20 -25.86 1.64
N SER A 166 -2.15 -26.01 0.72
CA SER A 166 -2.48 -25.04 -0.35
C SER A 166 -2.13 -23.61 0.04
N PRO A 167 -1.59 -22.78 -0.88
CA PRO A 167 -1.18 -21.41 -0.56
C PRO A 167 -2.31 -20.70 0.18
N LYS A 168 -1.98 -20.16 1.35
CA LYS A 168 -2.94 -19.49 2.21
C LYS A 168 -3.53 -18.32 1.44
N PRO A 169 -4.86 -18.06 1.48
CA PRO A 169 -5.43 -16.92 0.77
C PRO A 169 -4.71 -15.63 1.17
N LEU A 170 -4.48 -14.75 0.19
CA LEU A 170 -3.92 -13.41 0.42
C LEU A 170 -4.92 -12.63 1.27
N GLY A 171 -4.62 -12.56 2.56
CA GLY A 171 -5.48 -11.91 3.56
C GLY A 171 -4.67 -11.05 4.50
N LEU A 172 -5.35 -10.55 5.52
CA LEU A 172 -4.76 -9.73 6.55
C LEU A 172 -3.72 -10.51 7.37
N THR A 173 -2.52 -9.94 7.48
CA THR A 173 -1.39 -10.53 8.20
C THR A 173 -0.88 -9.62 9.31
N HIS A 174 -0.82 -8.30 9.07
CA HIS A 174 -0.20 -7.33 9.97
C HIS A 174 -1.03 -6.05 10.05
N ILE A 175 -0.82 -5.30 11.13
CA ILE A 175 -1.27 -3.92 11.25
C ILE A 175 -0.03 -3.02 11.14
N LEU A 176 0.03 -2.25 10.06
CA LEU A 176 1.04 -1.22 9.85
C LEU A 176 0.59 0.06 10.55
N VAL A 177 1.42 0.55 11.45
CA VAL A 177 1.19 1.76 12.24
C VAL A 177 2.11 2.84 11.71
N VAL A 178 1.56 3.79 10.95
CA VAL A 178 2.36 4.84 10.30
C VAL A 178 2.27 6.16 11.03
N TYR A 179 3.38 6.91 11.04
CA TYR A 179 3.50 8.24 11.65
C TYR A 179 4.41 9.13 10.79
N ALA A 180 4.15 10.45 10.77
CA ALA A 180 4.95 11.42 10.01
C ALA A 180 5.74 12.41 10.88
N THR A 181 5.27 12.70 12.09
CA THR A 181 6.03 13.57 13.00
C THR A 181 6.78 12.70 13.99
N MET A 182 8.07 12.96 14.15
CA MET A 182 8.89 12.27 15.16
C MET A 182 8.26 12.45 16.54
N PRO A 183 8.11 11.37 17.32
CA PRO A 183 7.47 11.47 18.62
C PRO A 183 8.28 12.37 19.54
N SER A 184 7.61 13.30 20.22
CA SER A 184 8.23 14.12 21.24
C SER A 184 8.47 13.27 22.49
N ARG A 185 9.71 13.27 22.98
CA ARG A 185 10.01 12.70 24.29
C ARG A 185 9.59 13.72 25.35
N PRO A 186 8.76 13.35 26.33
CA PRO A 186 8.44 14.27 27.42
C PRO A 186 9.72 14.66 28.16
N ILE A 187 9.91 15.96 28.37
CA ILE A 187 11.08 16.58 29.03
C ILE A 187 11.18 16.15 30.50
N VAL A 188 10.08 15.66 31.08
CA VAL A 188 10.00 15.20 32.47
C VAL A 188 9.65 13.71 32.48
N PRO A 189 10.39 12.85 33.20
CA PRO A 189 10.06 11.44 33.31
C PRO A 189 8.78 11.31 34.16
N PRO A 190 7.75 10.64 33.62
CA PRO A 190 7.49 9.33 34.17
C PRO A 190 7.18 8.27 33.11
N LYS A 191 7.76 7.08 33.30
CA LYS A 191 7.37 5.78 32.73
C LYS A 191 7.00 5.76 31.22
N ASN A 192 8.05 5.61 30.41
CA ASN A 192 8.19 4.78 29.20
C ASN A 192 7.19 4.89 28.02
N ALA A 193 6.13 5.69 28.08
CA ALA A 193 5.17 5.78 26.97
C ALA A 193 5.59 6.88 25.98
N VAL A 194 5.99 6.48 24.77
CA VAL A 194 6.19 7.39 23.63
C VAL A 194 4.81 7.81 23.10
N THR A 195 4.54 9.11 23.07
CA THR A 195 3.29 9.66 22.54
C THR A 195 3.52 10.11 21.11
N TYR A 196 2.63 9.70 20.22
CA TYR A 196 2.66 10.08 18.81
C TYR A 196 1.50 11.05 18.56
N PRO A 197 1.76 12.22 17.94
CA PRO A 197 0.73 13.23 17.75
C PRO A 197 -0.36 12.73 16.80
N GLU A 198 0.03 12.06 15.73
CA GLU A 198 -0.87 11.53 14.72
C GLU A 198 -0.34 10.19 14.20
N VAL A 199 -1.24 9.20 14.16
CA VAL A 199 -0.94 7.85 13.72
C VAL A 199 -2.09 7.32 12.87
N ILE A 200 -1.75 6.57 11.82
CA ILE A 200 -2.74 5.80 11.06
C ILE A 200 -2.42 4.31 11.21
N GLU A 201 -3.41 3.53 11.65
CA GLU A 201 -3.34 2.07 11.64
C GLU A 201 -3.95 1.54 10.32
N LEU A 202 -3.14 0.81 9.55
CA LEU A 202 -3.47 0.22 8.26
C LEU A 202 -3.35 -1.29 8.33
N GLN A 203 -4.29 -1.99 7.71
CA GLN A 203 -4.28 -3.44 7.63
C GLN A 203 -3.54 -3.84 6.35
N ILE A 204 -2.55 -4.74 6.45
CA ILE A 204 -1.71 -5.12 5.29
C ILE A 204 -1.54 -6.65 5.15
N ASN A 205 -1.22 -7.05 3.93
CA ASN A 205 -0.58 -8.32 3.64
C ASN A 205 0.95 -8.10 3.55
N ASP A 206 1.71 -8.75 4.43
CA ASP A 206 3.17 -8.64 4.55
C ASP A 206 3.90 -8.93 3.24
N LEU A 207 3.58 -10.05 2.58
CA LEU A 207 4.20 -10.44 1.33
C LEU A 207 4.00 -9.38 0.26
N ILE A 208 2.76 -8.92 0.06
CA ILE A 208 2.45 -7.90 -0.94
C ILE A 208 3.11 -6.57 -0.55
N PHE A 209 3.12 -6.22 0.73
CA PHE A 209 3.73 -5.00 1.20
C PHE A 209 5.24 -4.97 0.95
N ILE A 210 5.97 -6.00 1.40
CA ILE A 210 7.43 -6.10 1.21
C ILE A 210 7.79 -6.10 -0.28
N LEU A 211 7.04 -6.85 -1.10
CA LEU A 211 7.24 -6.89 -2.54
C LEU A 211 7.12 -5.53 -3.22
N ASN A 212 6.42 -4.58 -2.61
CA ASN A 212 6.12 -3.26 -3.17
C ASN A 212 6.81 -2.11 -2.42
N VAL A 213 7.69 -2.39 -1.47
CA VAL A 213 8.48 -1.39 -0.74
C VAL A 213 9.97 -1.74 -0.90
N PRO A 214 10.58 -1.46 -2.07
CA PRO A 214 11.96 -1.82 -2.38
C PRO A 214 12.99 -1.15 -1.46
N ASN A 215 12.64 0.00 -0.87
CA ASN A 215 13.51 0.66 0.10
C ASN A 215 13.43 0.04 1.49
N LEU A 216 12.66 -1.02 1.72
CA LEU A 216 12.58 -1.65 3.04
C LEU A 216 13.95 -2.20 3.43
N ALA A 217 14.52 -1.66 4.50
CA ALA A 217 15.86 -2.06 4.92
C ALA A 217 15.84 -3.50 5.41
N PRO A 218 16.85 -4.31 5.06
CA PRO A 218 16.94 -5.66 5.56
C PRO A 218 17.04 -5.66 7.09
N SER A 219 16.66 -6.78 7.69
CA SER A 219 16.79 -6.95 9.12
C SER A 219 18.25 -6.75 9.55
N LYS A 220 18.45 -5.99 10.64
CA LYS A 220 19.80 -5.73 11.18
C LYS A 220 20.46 -7.00 11.72
N ALA A 221 19.66 -8.00 12.08
CA ALA A 221 20.13 -9.28 12.57
C ALA A 221 19.88 -10.35 11.50
N PRO A 222 20.90 -11.15 11.12
CA PRO A 222 20.82 -12.09 9.99
C PRO A 222 19.71 -13.14 10.16
N ASP A 223 19.37 -13.50 11.40
CA ASP A 223 18.37 -14.53 11.69
C ASP A 223 17.00 -13.97 12.10
N THR A 224 16.82 -12.64 12.08
CA THR A 224 15.54 -12.04 12.49
C THR A 224 14.71 -11.72 11.25
N PRO A 225 13.48 -12.26 11.12
CA PRO A 225 12.64 -11.96 9.98
C PRO A 225 12.32 -10.47 9.93
N LEU A 226 12.17 -9.95 8.70
CA LEU A 226 11.88 -8.54 8.43
C LEU A 226 10.62 -8.04 9.15
N LEU A 227 9.59 -8.89 9.16
CA LEU A 227 8.34 -8.68 9.87
C LEU A 227 8.16 -9.74 10.95
N PRO A 228 7.57 -9.40 12.11
CA PRO A 228 7.30 -10.36 13.17
C PRO A 228 6.40 -11.50 12.69
N ARG A 229 6.79 -12.75 12.98
CA ARG A 229 5.94 -13.89 12.63
C ARG A 229 4.58 -13.78 13.33
N ARG A 230 3.52 -14.03 12.56
CA ARG A 230 2.15 -14.02 13.07
C ARG A 230 1.97 -15.08 14.16
N LEU A 231 1.53 -14.66 15.34
CA LEU A 231 1.07 -15.56 16.39
C LEU A 231 -0.38 -15.98 16.15
N GLN A 232 -0.75 -17.18 16.60
CA GLN A 232 -2.13 -17.65 16.46
C GLN A 232 -3.09 -16.68 17.18
N LYS A 233 -4.10 -16.17 16.47
CA LYS A 233 -5.18 -15.27 16.93
C LYS A 233 -4.86 -13.78 17.06
N GLU A 234 -3.63 -13.33 16.80
CA GLU A 234 -3.28 -11.90 16.87
C GLU A 234 -2.62 -11.42 15.58
N LEU A 235 -2.85 -10.15 15.24
CA LEU A 235 -2.17 -9.49 14.13
C LEU A 235 -1.01 -8.67 14.68
N PRO A 236 0.24 -9.02 14.36
CA PRO A 236 1.40 -8.23 14.75
C PRO A 236 1.28 -6.79 14.25
N ARG A 237 1.65 -5.85 15.13
CA ARG A 237 1.72 -4.42 14.85
C ARG A 237 3.17 -4.04 14.55
N VAL A 238 3.38 -3.29 13.47
CA VAL A 238 4.69 -2.83 13.03
C VAL A 238 4.65 -1.33 12.79
N LEU A 239 5.69 -0.61 13.21
CA LEU A 239 5.76 0.84 13.07
C LEU A 239 6.55 1.22 11.83
N MET A 240 6.13 2.28 11.15
CA MET A 240 6.87 2.82 10.01
C MET A 240 6.74 4.33 9.93
N TYR A 241 7.86 4.99 9.67
CA TYR A 241 7.89 6.42 9.40
C TYR A 241 7.56 6.70 7.93
N VAL A 242 6.68 7.67 7.67
CA VAL A 242 6.28 8.09 6.32
C VAL A 242 6.26 9.62 6.24
N PRO A 243 6.65 10.22 5.09
CA PRO A 243 6.63 11.67 4.91
C PRO A 243 5.25 12.29 5.10
N HIS A 244 4.22 11.71 4.48
CA HIS A 244 2.88 12.31 4.45
C HIS A 244 1.81 11.27 4.79
N LEU A 245 1.03 11.51 5.86
CA LEU A 245 0.01 10.57 6.33
C LEU A 245 -1.25 10.55 5.47
N ASP A 246 -1.62 11.67 4.84
CA ASP A 246 -2.91 11.79 4.16
C ASP A 246 -3.03 10.90 2.91
N THR A 247 -1.93 10.72 2.16
CA THR A 247 -1.94 9.96 0.91
C THR A 247 -1.44 8.53 1.05
N PHE A 248 -0.82 8.21 2.19
CA PHE A 248 -0.20 6.90 2.41
C PHE A 248 -1.22 5.73 2.49
N PRO A 249 -2.40 5.86 3.11
CA PRO A 249 -3.42 4.81 3.10
C PRO A 249 -3.83 4.41 1.69
N GLU A 250 -4.06 5.39 0.83
CA GLU A 250 -4.46 5.19 -0.55
C GLU A 250 -3.33 4.56 -1.37
N LEU A 251 -2.08 4.96 -1.10
CA LEU A 251 -0.91 4.30 -1.68
C LEU A 251 -0.85 2.83 -1.27
N VAL A 252 -1.04 2.50 0.01
CA VAL A 252 -1.03 1.10 0.48
C VAL A 252 -2.12 0.27 -0.20
N ILE A 253 -3.33 0.83 -0.37
CA ILE A 253 -4.41 0.18 -1.14
C ILE A 253 -3.94 -0.10 -2.57
N TYR A 254 -3.35 0.89 -3.26
CA TYR A 254 -2.82 0.72 -4.60
C TYR A 254 -1.72 -0.34 -4.67
N LEU A 255 -0.80 -0.41 -3.72
CA LEU A 255 0.24 -1.44 -3.71
C LEU A 255 -0.36 -2.85 -3.69
N HIS A 256 -1.52 -3.02 -3.04
CA HIS A 256 -2.21 -4.31 -2.94
C HIS A 256 -3.10 -4.63 -4.14
N THR A 257 -3.79 -3.64 -4.70
CA THR A 257 -4.79 -3.86 -5.77
C THR A 257 -4.24 -3.62 -7.17
N LYS A 258 -3.18 -2.81 -7.28
CA LYS A 258 -2.67 -2.24 -8.53
C LYS A 258 -3.73 -1.45 -9.31
N ASN A 259 -4.71 -0.89 -8.60
CA ASN A 259 -5.77 -0.08 -9.20
C ASN A 259 -5.37 1.41 -9.25
N GLN A 260 -4.67 1.80 -10.32
CA GLN A 260 -4.19 3.17 -10.52
C GLN A 260 -5.34 4.18 -10.59
N ALA A 261 -6.44 3.82 -11.27
CA ALA A 261 -7.59 4.71 -11.38
C ALA A 261 -8.17 5.01 -10.00
N GLU A 262 -8.33 4.01 -9.14
CA GLU A 262 -8.85 4.22 -7.78
C GLU A 262 -7.94 5.10 -6.91
N LEU A 263 -6.61 4.89 -6.99
CA LEU A 263 -5.65 5.78 -6.34
C LEU A 263 -5.88 7.24 -6.74
N LEU A 264 -5.91 7.52 -8.04
CA LEU A 264 -6.06 8.89 -8.52
C LEU A 264 -7.45 9.47 -8.25
N ARG A 265 -8.51 8.67 -8.24
CA ARG A 265 -9.85 9.12 -7.82
C ARG A 265 -9.89 9.56 -6.35
N LYS A 266 -9.03 9.01 -5.49
CA LYS A 266 -8.94 9.37 -4.08
C LYS A 266 -8.10 10.61 -3.84
N ILE A 267 -7.09 10.83 -4.67
CA ILE A 267 -6.17 11.96 -4.56
C ILE A 267 -6.72 13.22 -5.26
N ILE A 268 -7.32 13.06 -6.44
CA ILE A 268 -7.80 14.14 -7.29
C ILE A 268 -9.33 14.25 -7.16
N PRO A 269 -9.87 15.43 -6.78
CA PRO A 269 -11.30 15.70 -6.78
C PRO A 269 -11.97 15.35 -8.11
N GLU A 270 -13.21 14.86 -8.04
CA GLU A 270 -13.91 14.31 -9.21
C GLU A 270 -14.01 15.32 -10.36
N TRP A 271 -14.35 16.58 -10.05
CA TRP A 271 -14.48 17.62 -11.07
C TRP A 271 -13.15 17.94 -11.77
N ILE A 272 -12.01 17.89 -11.07
CA ILE A 272 -10.69 18.08 -11.68
C ILE A 272 -10.37 16.88 -12.57
N ARG A 273 -10.58 15.68 -12.04
CA ARG A 273 -10.31 14.42 -12.74
C ARG A 273 -11.11 14.32 -14.03
N ASP A 274 -12.39 14.66 -13.99
CA ASP A 274 -13.28 14.59 -15.16
C ASP A 274 -12.87 15.61 -16.23
N LEU A 275 -12.18 16.70 -15.86
CA LEU A 275 -11.56 17.62 -16.81
C LEU A 275 -10.20 17.15 -17.31
N ILE A 276 -9.43 16.40 -16.51
CA ILE A 276 -8.13 15.86 -16.91
C ILE A 276 -8.27 14.70 -17.91
N HIS A 277 -9.32 13.87 -17.77
CA HIS A 277 -9.49 12.68 -18.60
C HIS A 277 -10.38 12.93 -19.84
N PRO A 278 -10.01 12.38 -21.02
CA PRO A 278 -8.86 11.52 -21.28
C PRO A 278 -7.52 12.28 -21.20
N LEU A 279 -6.51 11.61 -20.63
CA LEU A 279 -5.19 12.22 -20.47
C LEU A 279 -4.64 12.67 -21.83
N PRO A 280 -4.01 13.85 -21.89
CA PRO A 280 -3.32 14.27 -23.09
C PRO A 280 -2.25 13.23 -23.44
N LEU A 281 -2.32 12.69 -24.65
CA LEU A 281 -1.27 11.81 -25.15
C LEU A 281 0.03 12.62 -25.20
N PHE A 282 1.01 12.23 -24.39
CA PHE A 282 2.35 12.75 -24.56
C PHE A 282 2.83 12.30 -25.94
N PRO A 283 3.27 13.21 -26.83
CA PRO A 283 4.16 12.79 -27.89
C PRO A 283 5.41 12.32 -27.16
N LEU A 284 5.54 10.99 -26.97
CA LEU A 284 6.79 10.37 -26.59
C LEU A 284 7.81 10.95 -27.55
N SER A 285 8.63 11.87 -27.05
CA SER A 285 9.62 12.54 -27.87
C SER A 285 10.44 11.42 -28.48
N ALA A 286 10.41 11.32 -29.81
CA ALA A 286 11.21 10.39 -30.58
C ALA A 286 12.69 10.80 -30.46
N LEU A 287 13.22 10.77 -29.24
CA LEU A 287 14.62 10.99 -28.92
C LEU A 287 15.35 9.66 -29.06
N GLN A 288 15.12 8.98 -30.19
CA GLN A 288 15.89 7.81 -30.61
C GLN A 288 15.79 7.63 -32.13
N ALA A 289 16.01 8.71 -32.87
CA ALA A 289 16.39 8.63 -34.28
C ALA A 289 17.66 9.46 -34.49
N HIS A 290 18.77 8.98 -33.90
CA HIS A 290 20.09 9.40 -34.34
C HIS A 290 20.51 8.57 -35.55
N SER A 291 21.00 9.30 -36.55
CA SER A 291 21.84 8.89 -37.68
C SER A 291 21.21 8.08 -38.83
N GLN A 292 20.57 8.79 -39.77
CA GLN A 292 20.96 8.73 -41.18
C GLN A 292 20.83 10.10 -41.86
N PRO A 293 21.87 10.61 -42.55
CA PRO A 293 21.78 11.81 -43.37
C PRO A 293 21.29 11.42 -44.77
N GLY A 294 20.04 11.77 -45.10
CA GLY A 294 19.47 11.68 -46.44
C GLY A 294 19.02 13.06 -46.93
N PRO A 295 19.10 13.35 -48.24
CA PRO A 295 19.05 14.72 -48.76
C PRO A 295 17.65 15.31 -48.75
N VAL A 296 17.64 16.61 -48.47
CA VAL A 296 16.50 17.53 -48.38
C VAL A 296 15.77 17.63 -49.73
N VAL A 297 14.46 17.34 -49.73
CA VAL A 297 13.53 17.81 -50.77
C VAL A 297 12.55 18.77 -50.10
N ALA A 298 12.59 20.02 -50.54
CA ALA A 298 11.69 21.08 -50.08
C ALA A 298 10.30 20.90 -50.73
N SER A 299 9.25 20.97 -49.91
CA SER A 299 7.88 21.20 -50.37
C SER A 299 7.23 22.37 -49.61
N PRO A 300 6.50 23.26 -50.31
CA PRO A 300 6.06 24.53 -49.75
C PRO A 300 4.64 24.49 -49.15
N SER A 301 4.48 25.30 -48.11
CA SER A 301 3.37 26.21 -47.77
C SER A 301 1.91 25.72 -47.74
N GLY A 302 1.24 26.03 -46.62
CA GLY A 302 -0.22 26.03 -46.50
C GLY A 302 -0.67 26.40 -45.09
N GLY A 303 -0.47 27.66 -44.70
CA GLY A 303 -1.01 28.19 -43.45
C GLY A 303 -2.53 28.33 -43.51
N VAL A 304 -3.23 27.74 -42.54
CA VAL A 304 -4.67 27.93 -42.30
C VAL A 304 -4.83 28.40 -40.85
N PRO A 305 -5.56 29.49 -40.59
CA PRO A 305 -5.81 29.96 -39.24
C PRO A 305 -6.80 29.02 -38.55
N THR A 306 -6.41 28.46 -37.41
CA THR A 306 -7.29 27.63 -36.59
C THR A 306 -8.21 28.55 -35.79
N GLU A 307 -9.44 28.69 -36.25
CA GLU A 307 -10.52 29.34 -35.50
C GLU A 307 -10.74 28.62 -34.16
N SER A 308 -10.69 29.39 -33.07
CA SER A 308 -11.12 28.99 -31.74
C SER A 308 -12.64 28.73 -31.75
N ARG A 309 -13.05 27.48 -31.95
CA ARG A 309 -14.47 27.10 -31.98
C ARG A 309 -14.72 25.91 -31.07
N GLY A 310 -15.51 26.14 -30.02
CA GLY A 310 -16.15 25.08 -29.24
C GLY A 310 -15.87 25.12 -27.75
N MET A 311 -16.39 26.12 -27.05
CA MET A 311 -16.66 26.04 -25.61
C MET A 311 -17.64 24.87 -25.40
N ILE A 312 -17.13 23.71 -25.00
CA ILE A 312 -17.97 22.55 -24.76
C ILE A 312 -18.76 22.83 -23.47
N LYS A 313 -20.08 22.95 -23.63
CA LYS A 313 -21.03 23.10 -22.52
C LYS A 313 -21.12 21.79 -21.73
N PHE A 314 -20.13 21.47 -20.90
CA PHE A 314 -20.23 20.38 -19.91
C PHE A 314 -20.83 20.84 -18.57
N LEU A 315 -21.05 22.15 -18.37
CA LEU A 315 -21.65 22.72 -17.16
C LEU A 315 -23.16 22.40 -16.96
N GLY A 316 -23.77 21.57 -17.81
CA GLY A 316 -25.19 21.20 -17.69
C GLY A 316 -25.49 20.00 -16.78
N LEU A 317 -24.47 19.29 -16.25
CA LEU A 317 -24.66 18.03 -15.52
C LEU A 317 -24.45 18.11 -14.00
N LEU A 318 -24.12 19.29 -13.45
CA LEU A 318 -23.91 19.47 -12.01
C LEU A 318 -25.06 20.22 -11.32
N VAL A 319 -26.31 19.96 -11.71
CA VAL A 319 -27.49 20.30 -10.89
C VAL A 319 -28.13 19.01 -10.40
N SER A 320 -27.86 18.66 -9.14
CA SER A 320 -28.64 17.64 -8.43
C SER A 320 -30.02 18.16 -8.12
N GLY A 321 -31.03 17.50 -8.69
CA GLY A 321 -32.41 17.57 -8.23
C GLY A 321 -33.42 17.88 -9.33
N SER A 322 -33.85 16.87 -10.07
CA SER A 322 -35.25 16.77 -10.47
C SER A 322 -35.61 15.37 -10.93
N SER A 323 -36.37 14.67 -10.10
CA SER A 323 -37.10 13.47 -10.47
C SER A 323 -38.23 13.88 -11.41
N SER A 324 -38.24 13.42 -12.66
CA SER A 324 -39.47 13.37 -13.46
C SER A 324 -39.37 12.33 -14.56
N THR A 325 -40.21 11.33 -14.39
CA THR A 325 -40.62 10.32 -15.37
C THR A 325 -41.38 10.98 -16.51
N THR A 326 -40.93 10.83 -17.76
CA THR A 326 -41.83 10.78 -18.92
C THR A 326 -41.19 9.99 -20.05
N SER A 327 -41.83 8.86 -20.35
CA SER A 327 -41.68 8.09 -21.58
C SER A 327 -42.21 8.87 -22.78
N VAL A 328 -41.49 8.86 -23.91
CA VAL A 328 -42.10 9.02 -25.23
C VAL A 328 -41.39 8.10 -26.22
N ASP A 329 -42.18 7.24 -26.85
CA ASP A 329 -41.81 6.40 -27.98
C ASP A 329 -41.43 7.26 -29.20
N THR A 330 -40.43 6.82 -29.97
CA THR A 330 -40.39 7.13 -31.41
C THR A 330 -39.74 5.98 -32.18
N THR A 331 -40.55 5.35 -33.03
CA THR A 331 -40.17 4.38 -34.05
C THR A 331 -39.64 5.09 -35.30
N GLY A 332 -38.63 4.52 -35.96
CA GLY A 332 -38.40 4.74 -37.40
C GLY A 332 -36.96 4.89 -37.90
N SER A 333 -36.43 3.76 -38.40
CA SER A 333 -35.55 3.65 -39.59
C SER A 333 -34.14 4.26 -39.63
N SER A 334 -33.18 3.35 -39.43
CA SER A 334 -32.15 2.95 -40.42
C SER A 334 -31.57 4.00 -41.37
N SER A 335 -30.35 4.44 -41.06
CA SER A 335 -29.31 4.79 -42.04
C SER A 335 -27.95 4.68 -41.35
N SER A 336 -27.32 3.51 -41.47
CA SER A 336 -25.97 3.22 -41.00
C SER A 336 -24.94 3.92 -41.89
N ALA A 337 -24.59 5.15 -41.53
CA ALA A 337 -23.29 5.71 -41.85
C ALA A 337 -22.44 5.59 -40.59
N ILE A 338 -21.45 4.70 -40.61
CA ILE A 338 -20.35 4.70 -39.63
C ILE A 338 -19.59 6.00 -39.88
N SER A 339 -20.05 7.09 -39.26
CA SER A 339 -19.21 8.25 -39.04
C SER A 339 -18.24 7.83 -37.96
N THR A 340 -17.01 7.52 -38.37
CA THR A 340 -15.88 7.56 -37.45
C THR A 340 -15.97 8.89 -36.70
N PRO A 341 -16.05 8.90 -35.35
CA PRO A 341 -16.03 10.14 -34.62
C PRO A 341 -14.79 10.91 -35.06
N PRO A 342 -14.90 12.22 -35.35
CA PRO A 342 -13.74 13.02 -35.70
C PRO A 342 -12.69 12.82 -34.59
N PRO A 343 -11.40 12.65 -34.94
CA PRO A 343 -10.36 12.50 -33.93
C PRO A 343 -10.48 13.69 -32.98
N GLU A 344 -10.78 13.39 -31.71
CA GLU A 344 -10.86 14.43 -30.69
C GLU A 344 -9.56 15.24 -30.77
N PRO A 345 -9.65 16.57 -30.90
CA PRO A 345 -8.46 17.39 -30.99
C PRO A 345 -7.60 17.08 -29.77
N ASN A 346 -6.35 16.65 -29.99
CA ASN A 346 -5.38 16.37 -28.94
C ASN A 346 -5.41 17.51 -27.92
N ARG A 347 -6.14 17.31 -26.81
CA ARG A 347 -6.43 18.37 -25.87
C ARG A 347 -5.12 18.71 -25.17
N ALA A 348 -4.51 19.82 -25.54
CA ALA A 348 -3.20 20.17 -24.99
C ALA A 348 -3.32 20.42 -23.49
N VAL A 349 -2.30 20.04 -22.72
CA VAL A 349 -2.16 20.34 -21.27
C VAL A 349 -2.57 21.77 -20.95
N LYS A 350 -2.13 22.73 -21.79
CA LYS A 350 -2.47 24.16 -21.65
C LYS A 350 -3.98 24.43 -21.65
N SER A 351 -4.73 23.82 -22.57
CA SER A 351 -6.18 24.02 -22.68
C SER A 351 -6.93 23.39 -21.50
N ILE A 352 -6.49 22.22 -21.03
CA ILE A 352 -7.06 21.58 -19.84
C ILE A 352 -6.85 22.49 -18.61
N SER A 353 -5.64 23.02 -18.45
CA SER A 353 -5.32 23.89 -17.32
C SER A 353 -6.12 25.19 -17.30
N GLU A 354 -6.32 25.81 -18.47
CA GLU A 354 -7.17 27.01 -18.62
C GLU A 354 -8.62 26.74 -18.23
N GLU A 355 -9.19 25.61 -18.66
CA GLU A 355 -10.57 25.23 -18.34
C GLU A 355 -10.75 24.94 -16.85
N ILE A 356 -9.81 24.22 -16.24
CA ILE A 356 -9.80 23.97 -14.79
C ILE A 356 -9.71 25.30 -14.03
N ALA A 357 -8.88 26.24 -14.47
CA ALA A 357 -8.74 27.55 -13.84
C ALA A 357 -10.04 28.37 -13.92
N GLN A 358 -10.69 28.38 -15.08
CA GLN A 358 -11.98 29.05 -15.27
C GLN A 358 -13.06 28.45 -14.38
N VAL A 359 -13.19 27.12 -14.36
CA VAL A 359 -14.15 26.40 -13.51
C VAL A 359 -13.86 26.67 -12.03
N SER A 360 -12.58 26.62 -11.61
CA SER A 360 -12.17 26.96 -10.24
C SER A 360 -12.56 28.39 -9.84
N SER A 361 -12.48 29.34 -10.78
CA SER A 361 -12.86 30.75 -10.54
C SER A 361 -14.37 30.93 -10.39
N THR A 362 -15.18 30.01 -10.92
CA THR A 362 -16.65 30.05 -10.74
C THR A 362 -17.11 29.52 -9.39
N PHE A 363 -16.29 28.73 -8.69
CA PHE A 363 -16.60 28.30 -7.35
C PHE A 363 -16.30 29.44 -6.37
N SER A 364 -17.36 30.04 -5.83
CA SER A 364 -17.24 30.98 -4.72
C SER A 364 -16.51 30.29 -3.56
N LEU A 365 -15.32 30.77 -3.23
CA LEU A 365 -14.43 30.29 -2.17
C LEU A 365 -15.04 30.50 -0.78
N THR A 366 -16.13 29.80 -0.46
CA THR A 366 -16.61 29.66 0.92
C THR A 366 -15.83 28.59 1.68
N GLU A 367 -14.99 27.81 1.00
CA GLU A 367 -14.09 26.83 1.62
C GLU A 367 -12.80 27.51 2.10
N GLU A 368 -12.30 27.09 3.26
CA GLU A 368 -11.09 27.65 3.90
C GLU A 368 -9.81 27.43 3.07
N GLU A 369 -9.81 26.48 2.14
CA GLU A 369 -8.67 26.14 1.29
C GLU A 369 -9.09 25.97 -0.17
N ASP A 370 -8.28 26.46 -1.11
CA ASP A 370 -8.52 26.29 -2.53
C ASP A 370 -8.25 24.83 -2.97
N PRO A 371 -9.22 24.14 -3.58
CA PRO A 371 -9.10 22.73 -3.96
C PRO A 371 -7.94 22.46 -4.92
N LEU A 372 -7.51 23.44 -5.72
CA LEU A 372 -6.35 23.28 -6.61
C LEU A 372 -5.05 23.13 -5.82
N PHE A 373 -4.85 23.98 -4.80
CA PHE A 373 -3.67 23.91 -3.95
C PHE A 373 -3.65 22.63 -3.13
N GLN A 374 -4.81 22.23 -2.57
CA GLN A 374 -4.92 20.97 -1.85
C GLN A 374 -4.61 19.77 -2.76
N THR A 375 -5.11 19.78 -4.00
CA THR A 375 -4.83 18.71 -4.97
C THR A 375 -3.35 18.66 -5.33
N ALA A 376 -2.72 19.81 -5.59
CA ALA A 376 -1.27 19.88 -5.86
C ALA A 376 -0.46 19.33 -4.68
N ALA A 377 -0.79 19.75 -3.45
CA ALA A 377 -0.13 19.28 -2.23
C ALA A 377 -0.31 17.76 -2.04
N ARG A 378 -1.48 17.19 -2.32
CA ARG A 378 -1.70 15.73 -2.25
C ARG A 378 -0.94 14.97 -3.34
N LEU A 379 -0.82 15.51 -4.55
CA LEU A 379 -0.02 14.89 -5.62
C LEU A 379 1.47 14.90 -5.25
N ASP A 380 1.98 16.01 -4.71
CA ASP A 380 3.35 16.09 -4.17
C ASP A 380 3.57 15.13 -3.00
N ALA A 381 2.62 15.06 -2.06
CA ALA A 381 2.67 14.13 -0.94
C ALA A 381 2.71 12.66 -1.38
N LEU A 382 1.91 12.30 -2.39
CA LEU A 382 1.94 10.95 -2.98
C LEU A 382 3.30 10.67 -3.64
N ARG A 383 3.85 11.64 -4.37
CA ARG A 383 5.17 11.53 -5.02
C ARG A 383 6.28 11.30 -3.99
N ASP A 384 6.29 12.08 -2.91
CA ASP A 384 7.25 11.94 -1.81
C ASP A 384 7.14 10.57 -1.14
N ASN A 385 5.91 10.11 -0.88
CA ASN A 385 5.68 8.78 -0.33
C ASN A 385 6.17 7.66 -1.27
N LEU A 386 5.93 7.77 -2.58
CA LEU A 386 6.44 6.82 -3.58
C LEU A 386 7.97 6.79 -3.63
N CYS A 387 8.61 7.96 -3.64
CA CYS A 387 10.06 8.10 -3.53
C CYS A 387 10.59 7.42 -2.26
N HIS A 388 9.95 7.69 -1.12
CA HIS A 388 10.35 7.19 0.18
C HIS A 388 10.31 5.66 0.27
N ILE A 389 9.24 5.03 -0.22
CA ILE A 389 9.15 3.56 -0.30
C ILE A 389 10.01 2.95 -1.42
N GLY A 390 10.44 3.78 -2.37
CA GLY A 390 11.29 3.38 -3.50
C GLY A 390 10.57 2.64 -4.60
N TYR A 391 9.28 2.94 -4.83
CA TYR A 391 8.47 2.27 -5.84
C TYR A 391 8.39 3.11 -7.12
N PHE A 392 8.96 2.61 -8.23
CA PHE A 392 9.17 3.40 -9.46
C PHE A 392 8.47 2.80 -10.68
N ASN A 393 7.14 2.62 -10.61
CA ASN A 393 6.36 2.22 -11.77
C ASN A 393 6.20 3.37 -12.78
N HIS A 394 6.81 3.24 -13.95
CA HIS A 394 6.81 4.28 -15.00
C HIS A 394 5.41 4.79 -15.38
N ILE A 395 4.40 3.92 -15.46
CA ILE A 395 3.04 4.32 -15.87
C ILE A 395 2.41 5.23 -14.81
N LEU A 396 2.54 4.86 -13.53
CA LEU A 396 2.04 5.66 -12.42
C LEU A 396 2.77 7.00 -12.32
N TRP A 397 4.09 7.00 -12.41
CA TRP A 397 4.92 8.20 -12.31
C TRP A 397 4.64 9.19 -13.44
N ASN A 398 4.52 8.70 -14.67
CA ASN A 398 4.15 9.54 -15.81
C ASN A 398 2.76 10.16 -15.62
N GLU A 399 1.76 9.38 -15.22
CA GLU A 399 0.40 9.92 -14.99
C GLU A 399 0.37 10.93 -13.84
N LEU A 400 1.13 10.67 -12.77
CA LEU A 400 1.27 11.57 -11.62
C LEU A 400 1.89 12.91 -12.04
N ASP A 401 2.98 12.88 -12.82
CA ASP A 401 3.66 14.09 -13.30
C ASP A 401 2.78 14.90 -14.25
N VAL A 402 2.02 14.23 -15.14
CA VAL A 402 1.06 14.89 -16.03
C VAL A 402 -0.06 15.57 -15.23
N CYS A 403 -0.69 14.86 -14.29
CA CYS A 403 -1.74 15.42 -13.44
C CYS A 403 -1.23 16.63 -12.67
N ARG A 404 -0.01 16.51 -12.11
CA ARG A 404 0.65 17.59 -11.36
C ARG A 404 0.92 18.80 -12.23
N ASP A 405 1.50 18.63 -13.44
CA ASP A 405 1.76 19.74 -14.36
C ASP A 405 0.46 20.46 -14.77
N ILE A 406 -0.59 19.70 -15.06
CA ILE A 406 -1.91 20.28 -15.37
C ILE A 406 -2.39 21.15 -14.20
N VAL A 407 -2.41 20.62 -12.97
CA VAL A 407 -2.91 21.34 -11.78
C VAL A 407 -2.07 22.58 -11.47
N LEU A 408 -0.73 22.49 -11.52
CA LEU A 408 0.15 23.65 -11.26
C LEU A 408 -0.03 24.76 -12.30
N ARG A 409 -0.23 24.40 -13.57
CA ARG A 409 -0.56 25.37 -14.61
C ARG A 409 -1.95 25.97 -14.39
N SER A 410 -2.93 25.19 -13.93
CA SER A 410 -4.26 25.71 -13.59
C SER A 410 -4.19 26.76 -12.48
N ILE A 411 -3.39 26.51 -11.43
CA ILE A 411 -3.14 27.50 -10.36
C ILE A 411 -2.53 28.78 -10.94
N SER A 412 -1.53 28.64 -11.82
CA SER A 412 -0.89 29.78 -12.48
C SER A 412 -1.84 30.59 -13.35
N TRP A 413 -2.79 29.92 -14.01
CA TRP A 413 -3.84 30.58 -14.81
C TRP A 413 -4.89 31.27 -13.93
N LYS A 414 -5.35 30.60 -12.88
CA LYS A 414 -6.30 31.18 -11.93
C LYS A 414 -5.75 32.48 -11.31
N ALA A 415 -4.49 32.45 -10.87
CA ALA A 415 -3.82 33.64 -10.34
C ALA A 415 -3.76 34.81 -11.36
N ARG A 416 -3.71 34.53 -12.67
CA ARG A 416 -3.79 35.58 -13.70
C ARG A 416 -5.19 36.13 -13.85
N LEU A 417 -6.21 35.26 -13.84
CA LEU A 417 -7.61 35.65 -13.91
C LEU A 417 -8.02 36.51 -12.71
N ASP A 418 -7.48 36.22 -11.52
CA ASP A 418 -7.77 37.01 -10.30
C ASP A 418 -7.14 38.41 -10.31
N MET A 419 -6.17 38.67 -11.21
CA MET A 419 -5.53 39.98 -11.36
C MET A 419 -6.18 40.87 -12.43
N GLU A 420 -6.99 40.29 -13.32
CA GLU A 420 -7.75 41.00 -14.37
C GLU A 420 -9.09 41.49 -13.83
#